data_AF-A0A1H9X050-F1
#
_entry.id   AF-A0A1H9X050-F1
#
_cell.length_a   1.000
_cell.length_b   1.000
_cell.length_c   1.000
_cell.angle_alpha   90.00
_cell.angle_beta   90.00
_cell.angle_gamma   90.00
#
_symmetry.space_group_name_H-M   'P 1'
#
loop_
_entity.id
_entity.type
_entity.pdbx_description
1 polymer ?
#
loop_
_entity_poly.entity_id
_entity_poly.type
_entity_poly.pdbx_seq_one_letter_code
_entity_poly.pdbx_strand_id
1 'polypeptide(L)'
;MKETWDATPAVYDPWDDYGYDDEEDDEGEGAAGVDGAGSDEDYELGELIDDEITLGWWTGPDGADGEQISLYVRDYESCASTPSADLKPYDSQYEGYMGNYGNTLDRWYRRAAVVVWPRERAFAARGEAGSRWALEELQARINKGDRDGARAAAESLAPFWKGSGVQPEQLGSALRVAEGLQAPGTAAMLLEPFGIDALTPQHADDLAAVAKRYGFPWLGQVTEGWFGGARNRFEEHRYDWTERLPRLCAALSSARSAEVAQLLSTGAWAQVDGELRLWAETGPAEIRRARLERLSLPLLRVLEAADAKMRGRIMAALRSFPDTVL
;
A
#
# COMPACT_ATOMS: atom_id res chain seq x y z
N MET A 1 -5.99 13.08 16.23
CA MET A 1 -6.14 12.05 17.28
C MET A 1 -7.55 11.51 17.17
N LYS A 2 -7.70 10.21 17.29
CA LYS A 2 -8.98 9.50 17.31
C LYS A 2 -9.04 8.73 18.62
N GLU A 3 -10.17 8.80 19.31
CA GLU A 3 -10.46 7.97 20.48
C GLU A 3 -11.74 7.19 20.21
N THR A 4 -11.76 5.91 20.55
CA THR A 4 -12.93 5.05 20.45
C THR A 4 -13.36 4.67 21.86
N TRP A 5 -14.59 5.02 22.21
CA TRP A 5 -15.14 4.80 23.54
C TRP A 5 -16.31 3.82 23.49
N ASP A 6 -16.49 3.05 24.55
CA ASP A 6 -17.78 2.45 24.87
C ASP A 6 -18.78 3.58 25.15
N ALA A 7 -20.00 3.47 24.63
CA ALA A 7 -20.97 4.56 24.73
C ALA A 7 -22.40 4.06 24.95
N THR A 8 -23.12 4.70 25.86
CA THR A 8 -24.56 4.47 26.06
C THR A 8 -25.34 5.74 25.76
N PRO A 9 -26.48 5.69 25.05
CA PRO A 9 -27.33 6.86 24.87
C PRO A 9 -27.71 7.49 26.21
N ALA A 10 -27.54 8.80 26.35
CA ALA A 10 -27.80 9.54 27.58
C ALA A 10 -29.31 9.58 27.92
N VAL A 11 -30.17 9.39 26.92
CA VAL A 11 -31.60 9.16 27.10
C VAL A 11 -31.91 7.75 26.63
N TYR A 12 -32.10 6.84 27.59
CA TYR A 12 -32.69 5.53 27.34
C TYR A 12 -34.18 5.73 27.06
N ASP A 13 -34.62 5.65 25.79
CA ASP A 13 -36.05 5.50 25.48
C ASP A 13 -36.39 3.99 25.49
N PRO A 14 -37.12 3.48 26.49
CA PRO A 14 -37.42 2.05 26.61
C PRO A 14 -38.37 1.50 25.53
N TRP A 15 -38.88 2.33 24.62
CA TRP A 15 -40.05 2.01 23.80
C TRP A 15 -39.78 1.69 22.33
N ASP A 16 -38.55 1.77 21.84
CA ASP A 16 -38.24 1.48 20.42
C ASP A 16 -37.98 -0.01 20.11
N ASP A 17 -37.99 -0.91 21.09
CA ASP A 17 -37.63 -2.34 20.90
C ASP A 17 -38.82 -3.33 20.84
N TYR A 18 -40.06 -2.85 20.73
CA TYR A 18 -41.21 -3.76 20.57
C TYR A 18 -42.16 -3.34 19.45
N GLY A 19 -41.67 -3.36 18.20
CA GLY A 19 -42.51 -3.47 17.02
C GLY A 19 -42.96 -4.92 16.79
N TYR A 20 -43.92 -5.41 17.59
CA TYR A 20 -44.76 -6.53 17.16
C TYR A 20 -46.01 -5.95 16.51
N ASP A 21 -46.22 -6.33 15.24
CA ASP A 21 -47.43 -6.11 14.45
C ASP A 21 -48.71 -6.21 15.28
N ASP A 22 -49.53 -5.17 15.23
CA ASP A 22 -50.96 -5.36 15.07
C ASP A 22 -51.47 -4.31 14.06
N GLU A 23 -52.11 -4.83 13.01
CA GLU A 23 -52.64 -4.09 11.87
C GLU A 23 -53.73 -3.10 12.32
N GLU A 24 -53.64 -1.83 11.90
CA GLU A 24 -54.75 -1.09 11.25
C GLU A 24 -54.32 0.35 10.85
N ASP A 25 -54.43 0.61 9.54
CA ASP A 25 -54.41 1.88 8.80
C ASP A 25 -54.30 3.23 9.57
N ASP A 26 -53.21 3.98 9.33
CA ASP A 26 -53.31 5.39 8.91
C ASP A 26 -52.01 5.89 8.24
N GLU A 27 -52.15 6.72 7.20
CA GLU A 27 -51.09 7.25 6.36
C GLU A 27 -50.29 8.35 7.09
N GLY A 28 -48.95 8.26 7.15
CA GLY A 28 -48.15 9.42 7.59
C GLY A 28 -46.66 9.17 7.88
N GLU A 29 -45.82 9.54 6.90
CA GLU A 29 -44.46 10.07 7.04
C GLU A 29 -43.37 9.24 7.77
N GLY A 30 -42.58 8.51 6.95
CA GLY A 30 -41.11 8.53 6.98
C GLY A 30 -40.37 8.27 8.29
N ALA A 31 -40.18 7.00 8.66
CA ALA A 31 -39.15 6.59 9.61
C ALA A 31 -37.75 6.85 9.01
N ALA A 32 -37.11 7.92 9.47
CA ALA A 32 -35.69 8.15 9.24
C ALA A 32 -34.90 7.21 10.16
N GLY A 33 -34.10 6.31 9.58
CA GLY A 33 -33.05 5.63 10.33
C GLY A 33 -32.18 6.68 11.01
N VAL A 34 -31.95 6.53 12.32
CA VAL A 34 -31.10 7.42 13.11
C VAL A 34 -29.63 7.05 12.85
N ASP A 35 -29.23 7.11 11.58
CA ASP A 35 -27.84 7.29 11.18
C ASP A 35 -27.57 8.80 11.23
N GLY A 36 -27.70 9.37 12.42
CA GLY A 36 -27.65 10.80 12.66
C GLY A 36 -26.44 11.15 13.52
N ALA A 37 -25.64 12.11 13.06
CA ALA A 37 -24.59 12.76 13.83
C ALA A 37 -25.18 13.41 15.10
N GLY A 38 -25.29 12.63 16.17
CA GLY A 38 -25.66 13.10 17.50
C GLY A 38 -24.59 14.03 18.04
N SER A 39 -25.00 15.01 18.83
CA SER A 39 -24.08 15.90 19.54
C SER A 39 -23.41 15.14 20.68
N ASP A 40 -22.20 15.57 21.11
CA ASP A 40 -21.45 14.90 22.19
C ASP A 40 -22.23 14.76 23.52
N GLU A 41 -23.32 15.51 23.69
CA GLU A 41 -24.18 15.52 24.87
C GLU A 41 -25.23 14.40 24.86
N ASP A 42 -25.41 13.70 23.73
CA ASP A 42 -26.44 12.67 23.54
C ASP A 42 -26.00 11.27 24.02
N TYR A 43 -24.72 11.12 24.41
CA TYR A 43 -24.13 9.84 24.82
C TYR A 43 -23.28 9.96 26.08
N GLU A 44 -23.45 9.02 27.00
CA GLU A 44 -22.57 8.81 28.15
C GLU A 44 -21.38 7.92 27.75
N LEU A 45 -20.16 8.41 27.99
CA LEU A 45 -18.93 7.67 27.72
C LEU A 45 -18.61 6.69 28.85
N GLY A 46 -18.34 5.44 28.49
CA GLY A 46 -17.84 4.39 29.36
C GLY A 46 -16.30 4.32 29.35
N GLU A 47 -15.77 3.14 29.00
CA GLU A 47 -14.34 2.87 28.94
C GLU A 47 -13.73 3.30 27.59
N LEU A 48 -12.52 3.84 27.62
CA LEU A 48 -11.72 4.08 26.40
C LEU A 48 -11.26 2.73 25.86
N ILE A 49 -11.73 2.36 24.68
CA ILE A 49 -11.42 1.08 24.02
C ILE A 49 -10.08 1.18 23.29
N ASP A 50 -9.88 2.26 22.54
CA ASP A 50 -8.70 2.46 21.71
C ASP A 50 -8.41 3.94 21.49
N ASP A 51 -7.14 4.29 21.31
CA ASP A 51 -6.71 5.63 20.94
C ASP A 51 -5.59 5.64 19.89
N GLU A 52 -5.65 6.60 18.98
CA GLU A 52 -4.67 6.77 17.92
C GLU A 52 -4.26 8.23 17.76
N ILE A 53 -2.95 8.46 17.74
CA ILE A 53 -2.35 9.75 17.40
C ILE A 53 -1.64 9.62 16.05
N THR A 54 -2.16 10.31 15.05
CA THR A 54 -1.52 10.46 13.74
C THR A 54 -1.27 11.94 13.45
N LEU A 55 -0.02 12.27 13.12
CA LEU A 55 0.35 13.58 12.59
C LEU A 55 0.02 13.62 11.09
N GLY A 56 -0.76 14.61 10.68
CA GLY A 56 -1.24 14.75 9.29
C GLY A 56 -0.65 15.92 8.51
N TRP A 57 0.03 16.85 9.20
CA TRP A 57 0.50 18.10 8.58
C TRP A 57 1.76 18.63 9.28
N TRP A 58 2.79 18.96 8.50
CA TRP A 58 3.96 19.72 8.96
C TRP A 58 3.81 21.18 8.55
N THR A 59 4.33 22.08 9.37
CA THR A 59 4.47 23.49 9.01
C THR A 59 5.79 24.02 9.56
N GLY A 60 6.39 24.96 8.84
CA GLY A 60 7.58 25.66 9.30
C GLY A 60 7.29 26.64 10.44
N PRO A 61 8.33 27.18 11.10
CA PRO A 61 8.19 28.18 12.16
C PRO A 61 7.39 29.43 11.73
N ASP A 62 7.47 29.76 10.42
CA ASP A 62 6.84 30.94 9.83
C ASP A 62 5.39 30.67 9.39
N GLY A 63 4.88 29.46 9.59
CA GLY A 63 3.51 29.04 9.22
C GLY A 63 3.26 28.89 7.72
N ALA A 64 4.23 29.27 6.88
CA ALA A 64 4.22 29.09 5.43
C ALA A 64 4.78 27.72 5.03
N ASP A 65 4.30 27.20 3.89
CA ASP A 65 4.72 25.92 3.29
C ASP A 65 4.41 24.68 4.15
N GLY A 66 3.11 24.37 4.23
CA GLY A 66 2.65 23.16 4.88
C GLY A 66 2.78 21.92 4.00
N GLU A 67 3.18 20.81 4.60
CA GLU A 67 3.36 19.52 3.94
C GLU A 67 2.41 18.49 4.55
N GLN A 68 1.59 17.85 3.71
CA GLN A 68 0.76 16.73 4.15
C GLN A 68 1.64 15.51 4.42
N ILE A 69 1.45 14.91 5.59
CA ILE A 69 2.17 13.72 6.02
C ILE A 69 1.19 12.66 6.55
N SER A 70 1.72 11.48 6.85
CA SER A 70 1.02 10.52 7.70
C SER A 70 2.06 9.84 8.59
N LEU A 71 2.07 10.20 9.88
CA LEU A 71 2.97 9.60 10.86
C LEU A 71 2.18 9.19 12.09
N TYR A 72 2.10 7.88 12.32
CA TYR A 72 1.58 7.33 13.57
C TYR A 72 2.58 7.60 14.70
N VAL A 73 2.07 8.09 15.82
CA VAL A 73 2.84 8.39 17.02
C VAL A 73 2.31 7.51 18.13
N ARG A 74 3.20 6.78 18.80
CA ARG A 74 2.79 5.92 19.91
C ARG A 74 2.49 6.79 21.12
N ASP A 75 1.56 6.34 21.97
CA ASP A 75 1.18 7.08 23.18
C ASP A 75 2.40 7.47 24.04
N TYR A 76 3.35 6.53 24.25
CA TYR A 76 4.58 6.76 25.01
C TYR A 76 5.59 7.74 24.36
N GLU A 77 5.39 8.12 23.10
CA GLU A 77 6.21 9.12 22.39
C GLU A 77 5.59 10.52 22.49
N SER A 78 4.37 10.61 23.03
CA SER A 78 3.62 11.84 23.17
C SER A 78 3.66 12.35 24.61
N CYS A 79 3.57 13.66 24.77
CA CYS A 79 3.39 14.32 26.06
C CYS A 79 2.35 15.43 25.86
N ALA A 80 1.18 15.27 26.46
CA ALA A 80 0.11 16.25 26.40
C ALA A 80 -0.01 17.00 27.73
N SER A 81 0.10 18.33 27.69
CA SER A 81 -0.16 19.18 28.87
C SER A 81 -1.65 19.31 29.21
N THR A 82 -2.51 19.00 28.23
CA THR A 82 -3.97 19.08 28.34
C THR A 82 -4.55 17.72 27.98
N PRO A 83 -5.26 17.04 28.89
CA PRO A 83 -6.01 15.83 28.60
C PRO A 83 -6.98 16.02 27.42
N SER A 84 -7.20 14.97 26.62
CA SER A 84 -8.16 15.02 25.50
C SER A 84 -9.60 15.29 25.96
N ALA A 85 -9.97 14.81 27.14
CA ALA A 85 -11.27 15.05 27.76
C ALA A 85 -11.57 16.55 27.98
N ASP A 86 -10.54 17.40 28.05
CA ASP A 86 -10.68 18.85 28.19
C ASP A 86 -10.78 19.57 26.83
N LEU A 87 -10.77 18.84 25.72
CA LEU A 87 -10.88 19.35 24.37
C LEU A 87 -12.26 19.05 23.79
N LYS A 88 -12.74 19.93 22.91
CA LYS A 88 -13.92 19.66 22.11
C LYS A 88 -13.51 18.87 20.85
N PRO A 89 -14.08 17.69 20.59
CA PRO A 89 -13.85 17.01 19.33
C PRO A 89 -14.42 17.85 18.18
N TYR A 90 -13.80 17.77 17.01
CA TYR A 90 -14.32 18.46 15.82
C TYR A 90 -15.32 17.59 15.05
N ASP A 91 -15.32 16.29 15.31
CA ASP A 91 -16.21 15.30 14.71
C ASP A 91 -16.38 14.14 15.69
N SER A 92 -17.56 13.54 15.67
CA SER A 92 -17.96 12.41 16.53
C SER A 92 -18.90 11.49 15.74
N GLN A 93 -18.73 10.18 15.84
CA GLN A 93 -19.55 9.20 15.13
C GLN A 93 -19.94 8.07 16.07
N TYR A 94 -21.25 7.83 16.18
CA TYR A 94 -21.81 6.76 16.98
C TYR A 94 -22.07 5.54 16.09
N GLU A 95 -21.62 4.39 16.54
CA GLU A 95 -21.92 3.10 15.95
C GLU A 95 -22.71 2.28 16.99
N GLY A 96 -23.94 1.90 16.64
CA GLY A 96 -24.77 1.06 17.48
C GLY A 96 -24.26 -0.38 17.58
N TYR A 97 -24.99 -1.22 18.29
CA TYR A 97 -24.63 -2.61 18.52
C TYR A 97 -24.50 -3.41 17.20
N MET A 98 -23.29 -3.88 16.90
CA MET A 98 -22.97 -4.67 15.71
C MET A 98 -22.77 -6.16 16.01
N GLY A 99 -23.43 -6.68 17.06
CA GLY A 99 -23.40 -8.10 17.44
C GLY A 99 -22.29 -8.43 18.45
N ASN A 100 -21.06 -8.69 18.02
CA ASN A 100 -19.98 -9.01 18.96
C ASN A 100 -19.31 -7.76 19.58
N TYR A 101 -19.61 -6.57 19.05
CA TYR A 101 -19.16 -5.29 19.57
C TYR A 101 -20.34 -4.55 20.21
N GLY A 102 -20.09 -3.94 21.37
CA GLY A 102 -21.01 -3.01 22.02
C GLY A 102 -21.18 -1.72 21.21
N ASN A 103 -22.02 -0.83 21.72
CA ASN A 103 -22.16 0.51 21.16
C ASN A 103 -20.85 1.29 21.33
N THR A 104 -20.38 1.95 20.28
CA THR A 104 -19.14 2.73 20.33
C THR A 104 -19.35 4.16 19.87
N LEU A 105 -18.57 5.08 20.43
CA LEU A 105 -18.50 6.46 19.98
C LEU A 105 -17.05 6.79 19.63
N ASP A 106 -16.79 7.03 18.35
CA ASP A 106 -15.54 7.57 17.86
C ASP A 106 -15.53 9.10 18.00
N ARG A 107 -14.46 9.66 18.55
CA ARG A 107 -14.23 11.11 18.66
C ARG A 107 -12.92 11.51 18.00
N TRP A 108 -12.96 12.56 17.17
CA TRP A 108 -11.78 13.10 16.51
C TRP A 108 -11.39 14.47 17.02
N TYR A 109 -10.12 14.62 17.36
CA TYR A 109 -9.53 15.84 17.90
C TYR A 109 -8.41 16.38 17.00
N ARG A 110 -8.32 17.70 16.86
CA ARG A 110 -7.20 18.42 16.22
C ARG A 110 -6.36 19.14 17.25
N ARG A 111 -5.05 18.91 17.20
CA ARG A 111 -4.06 19.54 18.08
C ARG A 111 -2.82 19.89 17.29
N ALA A 112 -2.14 20.95 17.70
CA ALA A 112 -0.77 21.20 17.27
C ALA A 112 0.19 20.41 18.18
N ALA A 113 1.28 19.89 17.60
CA ALA A 113 2.34 19.20 18.33
C ALA A 113 3.69 19.83 17.96
N VAL A 114 4.59 19.90 18.94
CA VAL A 114 6.01 20.21 18.70
C VAL A 114 6.76 18.90 18.72
N VAL A 115 7.34 18.52 17.58
CA VAL A 115 8.09 17.27 17.46
C VAL A 115 9.58 17.56 17.62
N VAL A 116 10.25 16.77 18.45
CA VAL A 116 11.68 16.94 18.78
C VAL A 116 12.41 15.63 18.54
N TRP A 117 13.54 15.69 17.84
CA TRP A 117 14.43 14.55 17.61
C TRP A 117 15.90 14.99 17.63
N PRO A 118 16.85 14.08 17.89
CA PRO A 118 18.27 14.34 17.72
C PRO A 118 18.60 14.74 16.29
N ARG A 119 19.51 15.70 16.11
CA ARG A 119 19.83 16.29 14.80
C ARG A 119 20.34 15.24 13.80
N GLU A 120 21.07 14.26 14.28
CA GLU A 120 21.56 13.11 13.51
C GLU A 120 20.44 12.23 12.93
N ARG A 121 19.23 12.26 13.50
CA ARG A 121 18.06 11.52 13.02
C ARG A 121 17.10 12.35 12.17
N ALA A 122 17.40 13.63 11.92
CA ALA A 122 16.47 14.54 11.27
C ALA A 122 16.00 14.07 9.88
N PHE A 123 16.89 13.42 9.11
CA PHE A 123 16.51 12.86 7.82
C PHE A 123 15.57 11.65 7.97
N ALA A 124 15.91 10.70 8.82
CA ALA A 124 15.09 9.52 9.09
C ALA A 124 13.70 9.90 9.62
N ALA A 125 13.63 10.77 10.62
CA ALA A 125 12.35 11.21 11.22
C ALA A 125 11.42 11.87 10.19
N ARG A 126 11.97 12.74 9.32
CA ARG A 126 11.17 13.37 8.27
C ARG A 126 10.84 12.41 7.12
N GLY A 127 11.73 11.46 6.84
CA GLY A 127 11.51 10.43 5.82
C GLY A 127 10.44 9.41 6.21
N GLU A 128 10.31 9.11 7.50
CA GLU A 128 9.25 8.25 8.04
C GLU A 128 7.87 8.91 7.88
N ALA A 129 7.79 10.23 8.09
CA ALA A 129 6.58 11.01 7.87
C ALA A 129 6.20 11.18 6.38
N GLY A 130 7.17 11.07 5.47
CA GLY A 130 6.98 11.35 4.06
C GLY A 130 8.02 10.70 3.15
N SER A 131 7.67 9.55 2.55
CA SER A 131 8.52 8.85 1.59
C SER A 131 8.81 9.67 0.32
N ARG A 132 7.87 10.52 -0.12
CA ARG A 132 8.03 11.39 -1.29
C ARG A 132 9.14 12.40 -1.04
N TRP A 133 9.06 13.09 0.09
CA TRP A 133 10.07 14.04 0.52
C TRP A 133 11.46 13.38 0.64
N ALA A 134 11.53 12.19 1.22
CA ALA A 134 12.79 11.47 1.37
C ALA A 134 13.47 11.22 0.01
N LEU A 135 12.72 10.74 -0.99
CA LEU A 135 13.24 10.49 -2.34
C LEU A 135 13.66 11.79 -3.04
N GLU A 136 12.88 12.86 -2.91
CA GLU A 136 13.19 14.17 -3.49
C GLU A 136 14.46 14.78 -2.90
N GLU A 137 14.64 14.71 -1.58
CA GLU A 137 15.83 15.22 -0.89
C GLU A 137 17.08 14.37 -1.23
N LEU A 138 16.95 13.04 -1.31
CA LEU A 138 18.05 12.18 -1.78
C LEU A 138 18.47 12.54 -3.21
N GLN A 139 17.50 12.73 -4.11
CA GLN A 139 17.77 13.15 -5.49
C GLN A 139 18.44 14.53 -5.52
N ALA A 140 18.00 15.47 -4.69
CA ALA A 140 18.60 16.80 -4.60
C ALA A 140 20.06 16.75 -4.15
N ARG A 141 20.41 15.91 -3.16
CA ARG A 141 21.80 15.69 -2.72
C ARG A 141 22.66 15.08 -3.82
N ILE A 142 22.15 14.06 -4.52
CA ILE A 142 22.82 13.44 -5.67
C ILE A 142 23.10 14.49 -6.75
N ASN A 143 22.12 15.33 -7.08
CA ASN A 143 22.25 16.39 -8.09
C ASN A 143 23.28 17.46 -7.70
N LYS A 144 23.41 17.75 -6.40
CA LYS A 144 24.43 18.66 -5.85
C LYS A 144 25.82 18.01 -5.76
N GLY A 145 25.94 16.71 -6.05
CA GLY A 145 27.19 15.95 -5.97
C GLY A 145 27.50 15.38 -4.58
N ASP A 146 26.64 15.60 -3.58
CA ASP A 146 26.77 15.05 -2.23
C ASP A 146 26.28 13.60 -2.19
N ARG A 147 27.05 12.69 -2.80
CA ARG A 147 26.70 11.27 -2.87
C ARG A 147 26.87 10.56 -1.54
N ASP A 148 27.91 10.89 -0.78
CA ASP A 148 28.15 10.24 0.51
C ASP A 148 27.09 10.66 1.54
N GLY A 149 26.68 11.94 1.54
CA GLY A 149 25.55 12.40 2.34
C GLY A 149 24.21 11.81 1.90
N ALA A 150 24.02 11.54 0.60
CA ALA A 150 22.84 10.82 0.10
C ALA A 150 22.84 9.35 0.55
N ARG A 151 23.97 8.65 0.51
CA ARG A 151 24.09 7.27 0.98
C ARG A 151 23.80 7.14 2.47
N ALA A 152 24.45 7.97 3.29
CA ALA A 152 24.23 7.96 4.74
C ALA A 152 22.76 8.28 5.09
N ALA A 153 22.15 9.24 4.37
CA ALA A 153 20.73 9.55 4.53
C ALA A 153 19.83 8.37 4.14
N ALA A 154 20.07 7.74 2.99
CA ALA A 154 19.30 6.57 2.55
C ALA A 154 19.45 5.39 3.51
N GLU A 155 20.65 5.11 4.00
CA GLU A 155 20.91 4.06 5.01
C GLU A 155 20.13 4.29 6.30
N SER A 156 19.93 5.55 6.71
CA SER A 156 19.14 5.87 7.91
C SER A 156 17.65 5.52 7.78
N LEU A 157 17.14 5.29 6.56
CA LEU A 157 15.76 4.86 6.32
C LEU A 157 15.55 3.35 6.54
N ALA A 158 16.63 2.55 6.51
CA ALA A 158 16.56 1.08 6.53
C ALA A 158 15.68 0.47 7.64
N PRO A 159 15.63 1.02 8.88
CA PRO A 159 14.81 0.43 9.96
C PRO A 159 13.30 0.38 9.67
N PHE A 160 12.78 1.29 8.85
CA PHE A 160 11.34 1.42 8.60
C PHE A 160 10.95 1.39 7.13
N TRP A 161 11.89 1.59 6.20
CA TRP A 161 11.57 1.77 4.77
C TRP A 161 10.73 0.63 4.17
N LYS A 162 11.00 -0.62 4.55
CA LYS A 162 10.23 -1.79 4.09
C LYS A 162 8.74 -1.74 4.46
N GLY A 163 8.42 -1.14 5.61
CA GLY A 163 7.05 -0.93 6.09
C GLY A 163 6.51 0.47 5.80
N SER A 164 7.35 1.37 5.30
CA SER A 164 6.90 2.70 4.90
C SER A 164 5.92 2.56 3.75
N GLY A 165 4.76 3.21 3.85
CA GLY A 165 3.69 3.17 2.85
C GLY A 165 4.09 3.87 1.55
N VAL A 166 5.20 3.45 0.93
CA VAL A 166 5.63 3.93 -0.37
C VAL A 166 4.54 3.65 -1.38
N GLN A 167 4.23 4.68 -2.16
CA GLN A 167 3.17 4.59 -3.15
C GLN A 167 3.76 4.09 -4.48
N PRO A 168 3.04 3.26 -5.24
CA PRO A 168 3.52 2.71 -6.51
C PRO A 168 4.06 3.76 -7.49
N GLU A 169 3.48 4.96 -7.53
CA GLU A 169 3.92 6.07 -8.39
C GLU A 169 5.31 6.62 -8.03
N GLN A 170 5.84 6.30 -6.85
CA GLN A 170 7.16 6.74 -6.42
C GLN A 170 8.29 5.89 -7.01
N LEU A 171 7.97 4.76 -7.66
CA LEU A 171 8.98 3.83 -8.18
C LEU A 171 9.97 4.50 -9.14
N GLY A 172 9.52 5.36 -10.05
CA GLY A 172 10.42 6.08 -10.96
C GLY A 172 11.40 7.01 -10.23
N SER A 173 10.99 7.65 -9.15
CA SER A 173 11.90 8.43 -8.29
C SER A 173 12.87 7.54 -7.53
N ALA A 174 12.40 6.42 -7.00
CA ALA A 174 13.24 5.45 -6.30
C ALA A 174 14.31 4.83 -7.21
N LEU A 175 13.97 4.49 -8.46
CA LEU A 175 14.92 3.96 -9.45
C LEU A 175 16.03 4.98 -9.78
N ARG A 176 15.68 6.26 -9.97
CA ARG A 176 16.65 7.33 -10.25
C ARG A 176 17.57 7.59 -9.05
N VAL A 177 17.03 7.60 -7.83
CA VAL A 177 17.84 7.68 -6.60
C VAL A 177 18.74 6.45 -6.47
N ALA A 178 18.20 5.25 -6.66
CA ALA A 178 18.95 4.00 -6.59
C ALA A 178 20.11 3.99 -7.59
N GLU A 179 19.92 4.45 -8.83
CA GLU A 179 20.99 4.61 -9.82
C GLU A 179 22.07 5.60 -9.34
N GLY A 180 21.64 6.78 -8.86
CA GLY A 180 22.53 7.87 -8.47
C GLY A 180 23.35 7.62 -7.21
N LEU A 181 22.85 6.77 -6.29
CA LEU A 181 23.58 6.39 -5.07
C LEU A 181 24.86 5.60 -5.37
N GLN A 182 24.89 4.82 -6.44
CA GLN A 182 26.03 3.94 -6.79
C GLN A 182 26.45 3.04 -5.60
N ALA A 183 25.48 2.55 -4.84
CA ALA A 183 25.67 1.71 -3.67
C ALA A 183 24.67 0.55 -3.76
N PRO A 184 25.08 -0.64 -4.25
CA PRO A 184 24.14 -1.70 -4.64
C PRO A 184 23.28 -2.21 -3.47
N GLY A 185 23.83 -2.26 -2.25
CA GLY A 185 23.07 -2.66 -1.06
C GLY A 185 21.99 -1.64 -0.69
N THR A 186 22.35 -0.37 -0.59
CA THR A 186 21.43 0.73 -0.26
C THR A 186 20.39 0.94 -1.36
N ALA A 187 20.78 0.79 -2.63
CA ALA A 187 19.88 0.84 -3.77
C ALA A 187 18.85 -0.30 -3.74
N ALA A 188 19.26 -1.53 -3.41
CA ALA A 188 18.33 -2.66 -3.29
C ALA A 188 17.36 -2.46 -2.12
N MET A 189 17.85 -1.97 -0.97
CA MET A 189 17.01 -1.63 0.18
C MET A 189 15.93 -0.60 -0.19
N LEU A 190 16.28 0.45 -0.95
CA LEU A 190 15.31 1.46 -1.38
C LEU A 190 14.22 0.91 -2.31
N LEU A 191 14.54 -0.10 -3.12
CA LEU A 191 13.62 -0.70 -4.08
C LEU A 191 12.82 -1.89 -3.52
N GLU A 192 13.22 -2.40 -2.35
CA GLU A 192 12.59 -3.57 -1.70
C GLU A 192 11.07 -3.42 -1.45
N PRO A 193 10.53 -2.28 -1.00
CA PRO A 193 9.12 -2.21 -0.64
C PRO A 193 8.17 -2.13 -1.85
N PHE A 194 8.70 -1.92 -3.06
CA PHE A 194 7.89 -1.90 -4.28
C PHE A 194 7.52 -3.31 -4.74
N GLY A 195 6.42 -3.42 -5.47
CA GLY A 195 5.97 -4.67 -6.10
C GLY A 195 6.03 -4.59 -7.62
N ILE A 196 5.84 -5.74 -8.27
CA ILE A 196 5.78 -5.82 -9.73
C ILE A 196 4.62 -4.97 -10.29
N ASP A 197 3.55 -4.80 -9.51
CA ASP A 197 2.36 -4.03 -9.89
C ASP A 197 2.61 -2.54 -10.05
N ALA A 198 3.68 -2.00 -9.46
CA ALA A 198 4.10 -0.62 -9.61
C ALA A 198 4.77 -0.35 -10.97
N LEU A 199 5.18 -1.39 -11.72
CA LEU A 199 5.86 -1.19 -12.99
C LEU A 199 4.92 -0.70 -14.08
N THR A 200 5.42 0.26 -14.86
CA THR A 200 4.76 0.83 -16.01
C THR A 200 5.78 1.01 -17.13
N PRO A 201 5.35 1.14 -18.40
CA PRO A 201 6.27 1.35 -19.51
C PRO A 201 7.18 2.59 -19.36
N GLN A 202 6.77 3.58 -18.58
CA GLN A 202 7.53 4.79 -18.30
C GLN A 202 8.82 4.51 -17.52
N HIS A 203 8.89 3.40 -16.77
CA HIS A 203 10.07 3.04 -15.98
C HIS A 203 11.16 2.34 -16.80
N ALA A 204 10.97 2.13 -18.11
CA ALA A 204 11.90 1.35 -18.93
C ALA A 204 13.33 1.95 -18.97
N ASP A 205 13.44 3.28 -19.12
CA ASP A 205 14.74 3.95 -19.19
C ASP A 205 15.45 3.93 -17.82
N ASP A 206 14.71 4.14 -16.73
CA ASP A 206 15.25 4.09 -15.37
C ASP A 206 15.71 2.67 -15.01
N LEU A 207 14.92 1.64 -15.35
CA LEU A 207 15.31 0.24 -15.19
C LEU A 207 16.56 -0.12 -16.02
N ALA A 208 16.63 0.35 -17.26
CA ALA A 208 17.80 0.17 -18.11
C ALA A 208 19.06 0.81 -17.51
N ALA A 209 18.92 2.02 -16.94
CA ALA A 209 20.01 2.74 -16.29
C ALA A 209 20.51 1.99 -15.04
N VAL A 210 19.60 1.52 -14.19
CA VAL A 210 19.92 0.71 -13.00
C VAL A 210 20.56 -0.63 -13.39
N ALA A 211 20.03 -1.31 -14.42
CA ALA A 211 20.60 -2.56 -14.93
C ALA A 211 22.03 -2.37 -15.45
N LYS A 212 22.27 -1.26 -16.16
CA LYS A 212 23.61 -0.88 -16.64
C LYS A 212 24.55 -0.55 -15.48
N ARG A 213 24.04 0.05 -14.40
CA ARG A 213 24.82 0.46 -13.23
C ARG A 213 25.27 -0.73 -12.37
N TYR A 214 24.35 -1.65 -12.07
CA TYR A 214 24.57 -2.73 -11.10
C TYR A 214 24.67 -4.13 -11.71
N GLY A 215 24.26 -4.29 -12.96
CA GLY A 215 24.27 -5.56 -13.68
C GLY A 215 23.02 -6.40 -13.49
N PHE A 216 22.83 -7.36 -14.40
CA PHE A 216 21.67 -8.26 -14.41
C PHE A 216 21.52 -9.15 -13.17
N PRO A 217 22.60 -9.71 -12.57
CA PRO A 217 22.45 -10.53 -11.37
C PRO A 217 21.84 -9.75 -10.21
N TRP A 218 22.23 -8.49 -10.04
CA TRP A 218 21.68 -7.61 -9.01
C TRP A 218 20.20 -7.28 -9.28
N LEU A 219 19.87 -6.93 -10.53
CA LEU A 219 18.48 -6.62 -10.89
C LEU A 219 17.58 -7.86 -10.75
N GLY A 220 18.11 -9.04 -11.08
CA GLY A 220 17.44 -10.32 -10.85
C GLY A 220 16.96 -10.48 -9.41
N GLN A 221 17.85 -10.25 -8.44
CA GLN A 221 17.52 -10.33 -7.01
C GLN A 221 16.44 -9.34 -6.59
N VAL A 222 16.51 -8.09 -7.08
CA VAL A 222 15.47 -7.08 -6.79
C VAL A 222 14.13 -7.51 -7.37
N THR A 223 14.10 -7.94 -8.64
CA THR A 223 12.86 -8.37 -9.29
C THR A 223 12.27 -9.64 -8.69
N GLU A 224 13.10 -10.57 -8.20
CA GLU A 224 12.64 -11.75 -7.48
C GLU A 224 11.84 -11.37 -6.23
N GLY A 225 12.30 -10.35 -5.48
CA GLY A 225 11.55 -9.75 -4.38
C GLY A 225 10.21 -9.16 -4.83
N TRP A 226 10.18 -8.45 -5.97
CA TRP A 226 8.96 -7.86 -6.52
C TRP A 226 7.91 -8.89 -6.94
N PHE A 227 8.34 -10.05 -7.46
CA PHE A 227 7.45 -11.17 -7.78
C PHE A 227 7.06 -11.99 -6.54
N GLY A 228 7.93 -12.09 -5.53
CA GLY A 228 7.67 -12.81 -4.28
C GLY A 228 6.81 -12.05 -3.27
N GLY A 229 6.71 -10.73 -3.41
CA GLY A 229 6.04 -9.81 -2.47
C GLY A 229 4.51 -9.81 -2.50
N ALA A 230 3.86 -10.61 -3.34
CA ALA A 230 2.40 -10.71 -3.36
C ALA A 230 1.91 -11.41 -2.08
N ARG A 231 1.72 -10.60 -1.02
CA ARG A 231 1.46 -10.99 0.38
C ARG A 231 0.24 -11.89 0.55
N ASN A 232 -0.65 -11.99 -0.43
CA ASN A 232 -1.75 -12.95 -0.47
C ASN A 232 -1.85 -13.68 -1.82
N ARG A 233 -1.75 -15.01 -1.79
CA ARG A 233 -2.01 -15.89 -2.96
C ARG A 233 -3.44 -15.85 -3.49
N PHE A 234 -4.34 -15.19 -2.75
CA PHE A 234 -5.77 -15.13 -3.03
C PHE A 234 -6.25 -13.75 -3.47
N GLU A 235 -5.35 -12.79 -3.67
CA GLU A 235 -5.72 -11.46 -4.16
C GLU A 235 -6.30 -11.52 -5.58
N GLU A 236 -7.46 -10.90 -5.76
CA GLU A 236 -8.24 -10.98 -6.99
C GLU A 236 -7.54 -10.34 -8.19
N HIS A 237 -6.77 -9.28 -7.93
CA HIS A 237 -6.14 -8.37 -8.89
C HIS A 237 -4.63 -8.59 -9.11
N ARG A 238 -4.08 -9.70 -8.60
CA ARG A 238 -2.63 -10.00 -8.65
C ARG A 238 -2.03 -9.96 -10.06
N TYR A 239 -2.84 -10.11 -11.11
CA TYR A 239 -2.36 -10.17 -12.50
C TYR A 239 -2.69 -8.94 -13.34
N ASP A 240 -3.33 -7.91 -12.79
CA ASP A 240 -3.73 -6.72 -13.56
C ASP A 240 -2.52 -5.99 -14.13
N TRP A 241 -1.36 -6.10 -13.48
CA TRP A 241 -0.11 -5.56 -13.99
C TRP A 241 0.36 -6.20 -15.31
N THR A 242 -0.01 -7.46 -15.58
CA THR A 242 0.41 -8.18 -16.80
C THR A 242 -0.13 -7.52 -18.06
N GLU A 243 -1.23 -6.75 -17.98
CA GLU A 243 -1.71 -5.95 -19.11
C GLU A 243 -0.69 -4.93 -19.62
N ARG A 244 0.16 -4.43 -18.72
CA ARG A 244 1.20 -3.45 -19.02
C ARG A 244 2.48 -4.12 -19.53
N LEU A 245 2.65 -5.42 -19.31
CA LEU A 245 3.90 -6.16 -19.58
C LEU A 245 4.33 -6.09 -21.06
N PRO A 246 3.47 -6.30 -22.08
CA PRO A 246 3.91 -6.21 -23.47
C PRO A 246 4.46 -4.83 -23.85
N ARG A 247 3.79 -3.76 -23.40
CA ARG A 247 4.23 -2.38 -23.63
C ARG A 247 5.53 -2.08 -22.90
N LEU A 248 5.70 -2.58 -21.68
CA LEU A 248 6.93 -2.46 -20.91
C LEU A 248 8.11 -3.18 -21.60
N CYS A 249 7.91 -4.42 -22.05
CA CYS A 249 8.95 -5.16 -22.78
C CYS A 249 9.33 -4.47 -24.10
N ALA A 250 8.36 -3.89 -24.81
CA ALA A 250 8.63 -3.09 -26.01
C ALA A 250 9.43 -1.81 -25.70
N ALA A 251 9.09 -1.11 -24.62
CA ALA A 251 9.81 0.07 -24.16
C ALA A 251 11.26 -0.29 -23.75
N LEU A 252 11.46 -1.37 -22.99
CA LEU A 252 12.78 -1.88 -22.62
C LEU A 252 13.63 -2.29 -23.82
N SER A 253 13.01 -2.92 -24.83
CA SER A 253 13.67 -3.25 -26.08
C SER A 253 14.11 -1.98 -26.83
N SER A 254 13.28 -0.94 -26.83
CA SER A 254 13.59 0.37 -27.42
C SER A 254 14.73 1.08 -26.68
N ALA A 255 14.79 0.93 -25.35
CA ALA A 255 15.88 1.35 -24.48
C ALA A 255 17.14 0.45 -24.58
N ARG A 256 17.19 -0.46 -25.55
CA ARG A 256 18.30 -1.42 -25.79
C ARG A 256 18.63 -2.30 -24.58
N SER A 257 17.61 -2.66 -23.80
CA SER A 257 17.71 -3.49 -22.59
C SER A 257 16.81 -4.72 -22.71
N ALA A 258 16.99 -5.48 -23.79
CA ALA A 258 16.19 -6.66 -24.09
C ALA A 258 16.32 -7.76 -23.02
N GLU A 259 17.47 -7.83 -22.35
CA GLU A 259 17.74 -8.76 -21.25
C GLU A 259 16.87 -8.44 -20.02
N VAL A 260 16.57 -7.15 -19.75
CA VAL A 260 15.63 -6.76 -18.69
C VAL A 260 14.21 -7.18 -19.07
N ALA A 261 13.82 -7.00 -20.34
CA ALA A 261 12.53 -7.50 -20.82
C ALA A 261 12.43 -9.04 -20.69
N GLN A 262 13.50 -9.76 -21.00
CA GLN A 262 13.58 -11.21 -20.80
C GLN A 262 13.46 -11.59 -19.32
N LEU A 263 14.14 -10.88 -18.42
CA LEU A 263 14.05 -11.12 -16.97
C LEU A 263 12.61 -10.97 -16.47
N LEU A 264 11.94 -9.87 -16.81
CA LEU A 264 10.56 -9.61 -16.39
C LEU A 264 9.57 -10.61 -17.00
N SER A 265 9.69 -10.90 -18.29
CA SER A 265 8.82 -11.91 -18.94
C SER A 265 9.03 -13.32 -18.37
N THR A 266 10.25 -13.67 -17.95
CA THR A 266 10.57 -14.94 -17.28
C THR A 266 9.94 -15.02 -15.90
N GLY A 267 10.04 -13.96 -15.09
CA GLY A 267 9.41 -13.91 -13.77
C GLY A 267 7.88 -13.98 -13.86
N ALA A 268 7.28 -13.26 -14.82
CA ALA A 268 5.85 -13.30 -15.07
C ALA A 268 5.38 -14.72 -15.45
N TRP A 269 6.11 -15.38 -16.36
CA TRP A 269 5.83 -16.76 -16.71
C TRP A 269 5.96 -17.71 -15.51
N ALA A 270 7.00 -17.56 -14.68
CA ALA A 270 7.19 -18.42 -13.51
C ALA A 270 6.03 -18.34 -12.52
N GLN A 271 5.46 -17.15 -12.30
CA GLN A 271 4.25 -17.00 -11.49
C GLN A 271 3.04 -17.70 -12.12
N VAL A 272 2.78 -17.44 -13.42
CA VAL A 272 1.63 -18.02 -14.12
C VAL A 272 1.74 -19.55 -14.21
N ASP A 273 2.92 -20.11 -14.53
CA ASP A 273 3.17 -21.55 -14.58
C ASP A 273 3.01 -22.22 -13.20
N GLY A 274 3.45 -21.54 -12.13
CA GLY A 274 3.29 -22.02 -10.76
C GLY A 274 1.83 -22.18 -10.36
N GLU A 275 0.99 -21.17 -10.61
CA GLU A 275 -0.45 -21.26 -10.33
C GLU A 275 -1.17 -22.20 -11.30
N LEU A 276 -0.77 -22.24 -12.57
CA LEU A 276 -1.32 -23.17 -13.55
C LEU A 276 -1.15 -24.62 -13.09
N ARG A 277 0.07 -25.00 -12.66
CA ARG A 277 0.35 -26.34 -12.10
C ARG A 277 -0.47 -26.61 -10.84
N LEU A 278 -0.49 -25.66 -9.91
CA LEU A 278 -1.21 -25.82 -8.65
C LEU A 278 -2.72 -26.00 -8.88
N TRP A 279 -3.32 -25.17 -9.73
CA TRP A 279 -4.77 -25.17 -9.94
C TRP A 279 -5.21 -26.32 -10.83
N ALA A 280 -4.38 -26.77 -11.78
CA ALA A 280 -4.67 -27.95 -12.59
C ALA A 280 -4.85 -29.22 -11.75
N GLU A 281 -4.15 -29.33 -10.62
CA GLU A 281 -4.15 -30.52 -9.76
C GLU A 281 -5.08 -30.40 -8.54
N THR A 282 -5.57 -29.19 -8.22
CA THR A 282 -6.26 -28.93 -6.95
C THR A 282 -7.75 -28.64 -7.13
N GLY A 283 -8.60 -29.38 -6.42
CA GLY A 283 -10.01 -29.07 -6.21
C GLY A 283 -11.00 -29.63 -7.26
N PRO A 284 -12.31 -29.44 -7.02
CA PRO A 284 -13.39 -29.85 -7.91
C PRO A 284 -13.26 -29.23 -9.32
N ALA A 285 -13.78 -29.92 -10.34
CA ALA A 285 -13.61 -29.53 -11.74
C ALA A 285 -14.16 -28.12 -12.06
N GLU A 286 -15.28 -27.72 -11.44
CA GLU A 286 -15.88 -26.39 -11.65
C GLU A 286 -15.00 -25.27 -11.11
N ILE A 287 -14.48 -25.42 -9.88
CA ILE A 287 -13.55 -24.48 -9.26
C ILE A 287 -12.24 -24.40 -10.05
N ARG A 288 -11.74 -25.54 -10.52
CA ARG A 288 -10.55 -25.61 -11.36
C ARG A 288 -10.73 -24.82 -12.65
N ARG A 289 -11.85 -25.03 -13.36
CA ARG A 289 -12.14 -24.32 -14.63
C ARG A 289 -12.18 -22.80 -14.43
N ALA A 290 -12.93 -22.33 -13.43
CA ALA A 290 -13.01 -20.91 -13.13
C ALA A 290 -11.64 -20.30 -12.79
N ARG A 291 -10.79 -21.03 -12.05
CA ARG A 291 -9.42 -20.60 -11.74
C ARG A 291 -8.53 -20.53 -12.98
N LEU A 292 -8.59 -21.53 -13.86
CA LEU A 292 -7.79 -21.57 -15.08
C LEU A 292 -8.24 -20.49 -16.08
N GLU A 293 -9.55 -20.24 -16.20
CA GLU A 293 -10.08 -19.14 -17.01
C GLU A 293 -9.46 -17.80 -16.61
N ARG A 294 -9.26 -17.54 -15.31
CA ARG A 294 -8.61 -16.32 -14.80
C ARG A 294 -7.14 -16.17 -15.23
N LEU A 295 -6.46 -17.25 -15.59
CA LEU A 295 -5.07 -17.20 -16.09
C LEU A 295 -5.00 -16.94 -17.61
N SER A 296 -6.11 -17.01 -18.34
CA SER A 296 -6.13 -16.86 -19.80
C SER A 296 -5.55 -15.52 -20.27
N LEU A 297 -6.01 -14.42 -19.68
CA LEU A 297 -5.54 -13.08 -20.04
C LEU A 297 -4.08 -12.85 -19.63
N PRO A 298 -3.66 -13.15 -18.39
CA PRO A 298 -2.25 -13.07 -17.99
C PRO A 298 -1.33 -13.90 -18.90
N LEU A 299 -1.72 -15.12 -19.24
CA LEU A 299 -0.96 -16.00 -20.14
C LEU A 299 -0.80 -15.39 -21.53
N LEU A 300 -1.86 -14.81 -22.10
CA LEU A 300 -1.82 -14.12 -23.38
C LEU A 300 -0.82 -12.96 -23.34
N ARG A 301 -0.84 -12.14 -22.28
CA ARG A 301 0.07 -11.00 -22.13
C ARG A 301 1.52 -11.43 -21.97
N VAL A 302 1.78 -12.51 -21.24
CA VAL A 302 3.12 -13.09 -21.12
C VAL A 302 3.60 -13.61 -22.49
N LEU A 303 2.73 -14.26 -23.27
CA LEU A 303 3.06 -14.72 -24.64
C LEU A 303 3.37 -13.57 -25.61
N GLU A 304 2.61 -12.47 -25.54
CA GLU A 304 2.85 -11.26 -26.32
C GLU A 304 4.21 -10.61 -25.98
N ALA A 305 4.57 -10.60 -24.70
CA ALA A 305 5.82 -10.03 -24.21
C ALA A 305 7.05 -10.93 -24.41
N ALA A 306 6.84 -12.24 -24.60
CA ALA A 306 7.88 -13.23 -24.67
C ALA A 306 8.66 -13.21 -26.02
N ASP A 307 9.97 -13.42 -25.94
CA ASP A 307 10.78 -13.70 -27.11
C ASP A 307 10.48 -15.09 -27.70
N ALA A 308 11.06 -15.41 -28.86
CA ALA A 308 10.80 -16.69 -29.55
C ALA A 308 11.20 -17.91 -28.69
N LYS A 309 12.26 -17.80 -27.89
CA LYS A 309 12.76 -18.89 -27.04
C LYS A 309 11.80 -19.12 -25.87
N MET A 310 11.34 -18.05 -25.23
CA MET A 310 10.38 -18.11 -24.14
C MET A 310 9.02 -18.61 -24.62
N ARG A 311 8.51 -18.13 -25.77
CA ARG A 311 7.28 -18.66 -26.38
C ARG A 311 7.35 -20.17 -26.61
N GLY A 312 8.48 -20.67 -27.10
CA GLY A 312 8.70 -22.12 -27.25
C GLY A 312 8.60 -22.89 -25.92
N ARG A 313 9.14 -22.33 -24.83
CA ARG A 313 9.06 -22.92 -23.48
C ARG A 313 7.62 -22.93 -22.93
N ILE A 314 6.91 -21.80 -23.08
CA ILE A 314 5.51 -21.67 -22.65
C ILE A 314 4.65 -22.71 -23.38
N MET A 315 4.75 -22.78 -24.72
CA MET A 315 3.99 -23.73 -25.52
C MET A 315 4.31 -25.20 -25.17
N ALA A 316 5.57 -25.51 -24.86
CA ALA A 316 5.96 -26.85 -24.42
C ALA A 316 5.35 -27.21 -23.05
N ALA A 317 5.32 -26.26 -22.12
CA ALA A 317 4.70 -26.45 -20.81
C ALA A 317 3.17 -26.63 -20.93
N LEU A 318 2.50 -25.79 -21.72
CA LEU A 318 1.05 -25.92 -21.96
C LEU A 318 0.68 -27.28 -22.54
N ARG A 319 1.45 -27.79 -23.51
CA ARG A 319 1.24 -29.13 -24.10
C ARG A 319 1.44 -30.30 -23.14
N SER A 320 2.06 -30.07 -21.98
CA SER A 320 2.23 -31.12 -20.97
C SER A 320 0.97 -31.34 -20.12
N PHE A 321 0.03 -30.40 -20.16
CA PHE A 321 -1.24 -30.54 -19.46
C PHE A 321 -2.23 -31.41 -20.27
N PRO A 322 -3.08 -32.21 -19.60
CA PRO A 322 -4.16 -32.94 -20.26
C PRO A 322 -5.14 -32.00 -20.97
N ASP A 323 -5.76 -32.45 -22.07
CA ASP A 323 -6.79 -31.70 -22.82
C ASP A 323 -8.03 -31.30 -21.97
N THR A 324 -8.13 -31.77 -20.73
CA THR A 324 -9.18 -31.41 -19.77
C THR A 324 -8.84 -30.20 -18.91
N VAL A 325 -7.64 -29.63 -19.07
CA VAL A 325 -7.10 -28.50 -18.31
C VAL A 325 -7.04 -27.21 -19.15
N LEU A 326 -6.98 -27.31 -20.48
CA LEU A 326 -6.89 -26.18 -21.41
C LEU A 326 -8.13 -26.04 -22.29
#